data_AF-A0A6I2ZN50-F1
#
_entry.id   AF-A0A6I2ZN50-F1
#
_cell.length_a   1.000
_cell.length_b   1.000
_cell.length_c   1.000
_cell.angle_alpha   90.00
_cell.angle_beta   90.00
_cell.angle_gamma   90.00
#
_symmetry.space_group_name_H-M   'P 1'
#
loop_
_entity.id
_entity.type
_entity.pdbx_description
1 polymer ?
#
loop_
_entity_poly.entity_id
_entity_poly.type
_entity_poly.pdbx_seq_one_letter_code
_entity_poly.pdbx_strand_id
1 'polypeptide(L)'
;MDQASDVGANQQRANRTNTALPSGLGPVDSRRVGGGVALLIACAAMLVFVAGQLGSGDLAVLLSCALGILLVPLLASPLEWMVHRYVYHEPAVPALRPIYTVHTAHHFTYFPTWRYVTSGAPRRLGITADGAPSLRESKWGNARVRLAHFSWYMAIGAVAIWIPAWLLTGSRAFLVGVIVSSAIVSNLFIAVHDTIHRPGSHRVIEAQPWYRFLDRHHYIHHVDLGANLNFLLPLADWIFGTLRTELTTEEIASHGTLDEAKATPIGHGYRARKEVSDATRAT
;
A
#
# COMPACT_ATOMS: atom_id res chain seq x y z
N MET A 1 5.24 16.97 -51.95
CA MET A 1 4.01 17.38 -51.24
C MET A 1 3.33 16.10 -50.76
N ASP A 2 2.73 16.12 -49.57
CA ASP A 2 2.10 15.01 -48.83
C ASP A 2 2.95 14.15 -47.88
N GLN A 3 3.68 14.78 -46.95
CA GLN A 3 4.05 14.15 -45.66
C GLN A 3 3.81 15.03 -44.43
N ALA A 4 3.12 16.18 -44.58
CA ALA A 4 2.94 17.16 -43.50
C ALA A 4 1.57 17.07 -42.79
N SER A 5 0.63 16.23 -43.24
CA SER A 5 -0.72 16.15 -42.66
C SER A 5 -0.88 15.15 -41.52
N ASP A 6 0.05 14.20 -41.34
CA ASP A 6 -0.11 13.09 -40.39
C ASP A 6 0.53 13.37 -39.00
N VAL A 7 1.42 14.36 -38.92
CA VAL A 7 2.08 14.76 -37.66
C VAL A 7 1.11 15.54 -36.76
N GLY A 8 0.17 16.30 -37.34
CA GLY A 8 -0.81 17.08 -36.60
C GLY A 8 -1.90 16.24 -35.90
N ALA A 9 -2.27 15.09 -36.50
CA ALA A 9 -3.28 14.19 -35.93
C ALA A 9 -2.76 13.40 -34.72
N ASN A 10 -1.48 13.02 -34.72
CA ASN A 10 -0.85 12.35 -33.58
C ASN A 10 -0.55 13.30 -32.41
N GLN A 11 -0.24 14.58 -32.68
CA GLN A 11 -0.06 15.58 -31.63
C GLN A 11 -1.39 15.93 -30.92
N GLN A 12 -2.52 15.88 -31.63
CA GLN A 12 -3.85 16.07 -31.03
C GLN A 12 -4.33 14.85 -30.22
N ARG A 13 -3.84 13.64 -30.48
CA ARG A 13 -4.11 12.46 -29.62
C ARG A 13 -3.31 12.49 -28.32
N ALA A 14 -2.07 12.99 -28.34
CA ALA A 14 -1.20 13.08 -27.16
C ALA A 14 -1.66 14.13 -26.13
N ASN A 15 -2.37 15.17 -26.57
CA ASN A 15 -2.88 16.25 -25.69
C ASN A 15 -4.26 15.98 -25.08
N ARG A 16 -4.89 14.81 -25.31
CA ARG A 16 -6.18 14.44 -24.70
C ARG A 16 -6.08 13.79 -23.32
N THR A 17 -4.89 13.52 -22.79
CA THR A 17 -4.76 13.08 -21.38
C THR A 17 -4.57 14.27 -20.46
N ASN A 18 -5.53 15.20 -20.49
CA ASN A 18 -5.85 15.98 -19.31
C ASN A 18 -6.54 14.98 -18.39
N THR A 19 -5.75 14.21 -17.65
CA THR A 19 -6.21 13.09 -16.82
C THR A 19 -7.10 13.66 -15.72
N ALA A 20 -8.40 13.74 -15.99
CA ALA A 20 -9.38 13.65 -14.93
C ALA A 20 -8.94 12.49 -14.04
N LEU A 21 -8.79 12.75 -12.74
CA LEU A 21 -8.56 11.70 -11.75
C LEU A 21 -9.58 10.60 -12.05
N PRO A 22 -9.17 9.32 -12.17
CA PRO A 22 -10.11 8.26 -12.48
C PRO A 22 -11.30 8.37 -11.51
N SER A 23 -12.50 8.33 -12.09
CA SER A 23 -13.77 8.29 -11.36
C SER A 23 -13.69 7.27 -10.23
N GLY A 24 -14.35 7.59 -9.10
CA GLY A 24 -14.23 6.87 -7.84
C GLY A 24 -14.24 5.34 -7.97
N LEU A 25 -13.53 4.70 -7.04
CA LEU A 25 -13.40 3.24 -7.00
C LEU A 25 -14.76 2.56 -7.17
N GLY A 26 -14.80 1.45 -7.92
CA GLY A 26 -16.02 0.68 -8.11
C GLY A 26 -16.70 0.31 -6.77
N PRO A 27 -18.03 0.13 -6.76
CA PRO A 27 -18.75 -0.21 -5.54
C PRO A 27 -18.28 -1.56 -4.98
N VAL A 28 -18.34 -1.70 -3.67
CA VAL A 28 -18.12 -2.97 -2.97
C VAL A 28 -19.44 -3.52 -2.46
N ASP A 29 -19.56 -4.84 -2.37
CA ASP A 29 -20.73 -5.48 -1.76
C ASP A 29 -20.74 -5.19 -0.25
N SER A 30 -21.62 -4.28 0.18
CA SER A 30 -21.75 -3.86 1.57
C SER A 30 -22.13 -5.00 2.52
N ARG A 31 -22.85 -6.03 2.04
CA ARG A 31 -23.18 -7.21 2.84
C ARG A 31 -21.93 -8.04 3.10
N ARG A 32 -21.11 -8.23 2.07
CA ARG A 32 -19.83 -8.96 2.18
C ARG A 32 -18.87 -8.23 3.11
N VAL A 33 -18.73 -6.91 2.96
CA VAL A 33 -17.91 -6.09 3.86
C VAL A 33 -18.43 -6.16 5.29
N GLY A 34 -19.73 -5.93 5.52
CA GLY A 34 -20.33 -5.96 6.85
C GLY A 34 -20.20 -7.31 7.54
N GLY A 35 -20.50 -8.41 6.83
CA GLY A 35 -20.33 -9.78 7.34
C GLY A 35 -18.87 -10.12 7.63
N GLY A 36 -17.95 -9.69 6.76
CA GLY A 36 -16.52 -9.86 6.95
C GLY A 36 -15.96 -9.13 8.17
N VAL A 37 -16.36 -7.87 8.36
CA VAL A 37 -15.99 -7.08 9.55
C VAL A 37 -16.53 -7.75 10.82
N ALA A 38 -17.79 -8.20 10.82
CA ALA A 38 -18.37 -8.89 11.96
C ALA A 38 -17.60 -10.17 12.31
N LEU A 39 -17.20 -10.97 11.31
CA LEU A 39 -16.39 -12.17 11.49
C LEU A 39 -15.01 -11.83 12.10
N LEU A 40 -14.32 -10.84 11.57
CA LEU A 40 -13.00 -10.43 12.07
C LEU A 40 -13.07 -9.89 13.51
N ILE A 41 -14.11 -9.13 13.84
CA ILE A 41 -14.39 -8.66 15.21
C ILE A 41 -14.64 -9.85 16.13
N ALA A 42 -15.44 -10.85 15.71
CA ALA A 42 -15.69 -12.03 16.52
C ALA A 42 -14.40 -12.83 16.80
N CYS A 43 -13.54 -13.02 15.79
CA CYS A 43 -12.23 -13.66 15.96
C CYS A 43 -11.33 -12.86 16.91
N ALA A 44 -11.25 -11.54 16.74
CA ALA A 44 -10.47 -10.67 17.61
C ALA A 44 -10.97 -10.70 19.06
N ALA A 45 -12.29 -10.66 19.26
CA ALA A 45 -12.92 -10.76 20.57
C ALA A 45 -12.61 -12.11 21.24
N MET A 46 -12.58 -13.21 20.48
CA MET A 46 -12.16 -14.52 21.00
C MET A 46 -10.71 -14.50 21.49
N LEU A 47 -9.77 -13.94 20.72
CA LEU A 47 -8.36 -13.85 21.14
C LEU A 47 -8.20 -13.01 22.42
N VAL A 48 -8.90 -11.88 22.49
CA VAL A 48 -8.92 -10.99 23.66
C VAL A 48 -9.52 -11.70 24.88
N PHE A 49 -10.64 -12.41 24.69
CA PHE A 49 -11.28 -13.18 25.76
C PHE A 49 -10.35 -14.26 26.31
N VAL A 50 -9.77 -15.09 25.43
CA VAL A 50 -8.83 -16.14 25.83
C VAL A 50 -7.63 -15.54 26.57
N ALA A 51 -7.06 -14.43 26.07
CA ALA A 51 -5.95 -13.76 26.74
C ALA A 51 -6.31 -13.26 28.15
N GLY A 52 -7.55 -12.79 28.35
CA GLY A 52 -8.04 -12.35 29.66
C GLY A 52 -8.33 -13.49 30.65
N GLN A 53 -8.47 -14.74 30.17
CA GLN A 53 -8.64 -15.92 31.03
C GLN A 53 -7.31 -16.60 31.40
N LEU A 54 -6.19 -16.17 30.82
CA LEU A 54 -4.89 -16.75 31.14
C LEU A 54 -4.50 -16.35 32.57
N GLY A 55 -4.11 -17.35 33.37
CA GLY A 55 -3.64 -17.15 34.74
C GLY A 55 -2.23 -16.55 34.81
N SER A 56 -1.55 -16.79 35.92
CA SER A 56 -0.15 -16.36 36.12
C SER A 56 0.84 -17.46 35.74
N GLY A 57 2.10 -17.06 35.47
CA GLY A 57 3.21 -17.96 35.16
C GLY A 57 3.79 -17.76 33.76
N ASP A 58 4.99 -18.32 33.54
CA ASP A 58 5.78 -18.06 32.32
C ASP A 58 5.06 -18.51 31.05
N LEU A 59 4.40 -19.68 31.08
CA LEU A 59 3.61 -20.16 29.94
C LEU A 59 2.45 -19.21 29.60
N ALA A 60 1.74 -18.70 30.62
CA ALA A 60 0.64 -17.77 30.42
C ALA A 60 1.12 -16.43 29.82
N VAL A 61 2.30 -15.96 30.23
CA VAL A 61 2.96 -14.78 29.64
C VAL A 61 3.28 -15.00 28.16
N LEU A 62 3.90 -16.14 27.81
CA LEU A 62 4.23 -16.47 26.43
C LEU A 62 2.98 -16.59 25.55
N LEU A 63 1.94 -17.27 26.04
CA LEU A 63 0.68 -17.42 25.31
C LEU A 63 -0.05 -16.08 25.14
N SER A 64 -0.09 -15.24 26.18
CA SER A 64 -0.65 -13.88 26.07
C SER A 64 0.08 -13.06 25.01
N CYS A 65 1.42 -13.09 25.00
CA CYS A 65 2.22 -12.39 23.99
C CYS A 65 1.91 -12.90 22.58
N ALA A 66 1.88 -14.23 22.39
CA ALA A 66 1.54 -14.86 21.10
C ALA A 66 0.14 -14.47 20.60
N LEU A 67 -0.88 -14.47 21.47
CA LEU A 67 -2.23 -14.02 21.13
C LEU A 67 -2.26 -12.54 20.73
N GLY A 68 -1.49 -11.70 21.41
CA GLY A 68 -1.32 -10.29 21.05
C GLY A 68 -0.68 -10.10 19.67
N ILE A 69 0.31 -10.94 19.31
CA ILE A 69 0.92 -10.94 17.98
C ILE A 69 -0.11 -11.33 16.91
N LEU A 70 -0.93 -12.36 17.16
CA LEU A 70 -1.96 -12.85 16.24
C LEU A 70 -3.13 -11.87 16.06
N LEU A 71 -3.43 -11.05 17.08
CA LEU A 71 -4.48 -10.04 16.99
C LEU A 71 -4.19 -8.99 15.92
N VAL A 72 -2.92 -8.58 15.77
CA VAL A 72 -2.52 -7.50 14.87
C VAL A 72 -2.92 -7.75 13.42
N PRO A 73 -2.53 -8.85 12.74
CA PRO A 73 -2.91 -9.06 11.34
C PRO A 73 -4.44 -9.12 11.12
N LEU A 74 -5.21 -9.60 12.10
CA LEU A 74 -6.68 -9.66 12.02
C LEU A 74 -7.33 -8.28 11.98
N LEU A 75 -6.80 -7.33 12.74
CA LEU A 75 -7.34 -5.97 12.84
C LEU A 75 -6.64 -4.97 11.89
N ALA A 76 -5.33 -5.12 11.70
CA ALA A 76 -4.56 -4.25 10.83
C ALA A 76 -4.97 -4.42 9.35
N SER A 77 -5.33 -5.63 8.91
CA SER A 77 -5.77 -5.86 7.53
C SER A 77 -7.05 -5.08 7.16
N PRO A 78 -8.19 -5.19 7.88
CA PRO A 78 -9.37 -4.38 7.54
C PRO A 78 -9.13 -2.88 7.73
N LEU A 79 -8.31 -2.46 8.71
CA LEU A 79 -7.95 -1.04 8.90
C LEU A 79 -7.12 -0.50 7.72
N GLU A 80 -6.11 -1.25 7.28
CA GLU A 80 -5.30 -0.93 6.10
C GLU A 80 -6.20 -0.81 4.87
N TRP A 81 -7.09 -1.78 4.65
CA TRP A 81 -8.05 -1.76 3.54
C TRP A 81 -8.91 -0.48 3.56
N MET A 82 -9.45 -0.12 4.73
CA MET A 82 -10.27 1.08 4.90
C MET A 82 -9.47 2.36 4.63
N VAL A 83 -8.25 2.46 5.14
CA VAL A 83 -7.38 3.63 4.92
C VAL A 83 -6.98 3.72 3.45
N HIS A 84 -6.58 2.61 2.85
CA HIS A 84 -6.17 2.59 1.44
C HIS A 84 -7.34 2.96 0.52
N ARG A 85 -8.55 2.48 0.84
CA ARG A 85 -9.75 2.86 0.09
C ARG A 85 -10.15 4.32 0.31
N TYR A 86 -10.46 4.68 1.56
CA TYR A 86 -11.18 5.92 1.93
C TYR A 86 -10.29 7.10 2.33
N VAL A 87 -8.96 6.91 2.31
CA VAL A 87 -8.00 8.00 2.53
C VAL A 87 -7.04 8.12 1.35
N TYR A 88 -6.58 7.01 0.80
CA TYR A 88 -5.52 7.04 -0.22
C TYR A 88 -6.08 7.14 -1.64
N HIS A 89 -7.22 6.50 -1.92
CA HIS A 89 -7.83 6.45 -3.27
C HIS A 89 -9.20 7.12 -3.40
N GLU A 90 -9.91 7.30 -2.29
CA GLU A 90 -11.07 8.17 -2.17
C GLU A 90 -10.78 9.21 -1.09
N PRO A 91 -10.86 10.53 -1.35
CA PRO A 91 -10.61 11.55 -0.33
C PRO A 91 -11.83 11.75 0.58
N ALA A 92 -12.36 10.67 1.18
CA ALA A 92 -13.60 10.68 1.95
C ALA A 92 -13.50 11.53 3.23
N VAL A 93 -12.28 11.70 3.76
CA VAL A 93 -11.99 12.57 4.91
C VAL A 93 -11.26 13.82 4.42
N PRO A 94 -11.90 15.01 4.35
CA PRO A 94 -11.31 16.22 3.77
C PRO A 94 -9.98 16.63 4.42
N ALA A 95 -9.85 16.47 5.75
CA ALA A 95 -8.62 16.79 6.48
C ALA A 95 -7.42 15.91 6.08
N LEU A 96 -7.67 14.74 5.50
CA LEU A 96 -6.63 13.80 5.06
C LEU A 96 -6.34 13.86 3.55
N ARG A 97 -6.96 14.80 2.82
CA ARG A 97 -6.74 15.00 1.38
C ARG A 97 -5.27 15.15 0.95
N PRO A 98 -4.36 15.74 1.76
CA PRO A 98 -2.94 15.74 1.40
C PRO A 98 -2.34 14.33 1.23
N ILE A 99 -2.82 13.35 2.01
CA ILE A 99 -2.38 11.94 1.89
C ILE A 99 -2.88 11.34 0.57
N TYR A 100 -4.17 11.53 0.26
CA TYR A 100 -4.75 11.17 -1.05
C TYR A 100 -3.91 11.73 -2.21
N THR A 101 -3.52 13.00 -2.11
CA THR A 101 -2.76 13.69 -3.18
C THR A 101 -1.37 13.08 -3.37
N VAL A 102 -0.68 12.77 -2.27
CA VAL A 102 0.63 12.09 -2.30
C VAL A 102 0.51 10.68 -2.87
N HIS A 103 -0.49 9.92 -2.46
CA HIS A 103 -0.72 8.55 -2.93
C HIS A 103 -1.12 8.50 -4.41
N THR A 104 -2.00 9.40 -4.83
CA THR A 104 -2.35 9.57 -6.25
C THR A 104 -1.11 9.91 -7.09
N ALA A 105 -0.24 10.82 -6.60
CA ALA A 105 1.01 11.12 -7.29
C ALA A 105 1.93 9.90 -7.36
N HIS A 106 1.97 9.07 -6.31
CA HIS A 106 2.71 7.82 -6.31
C HIS A 106 2.30 6.94 -7.51
N HIS A 107 1.01 6.68 -7.69
CA HIS A 107 0.48 5.86 -8.79
C HIS A 107 0.65 6.48 -10.17
N PHE A 108 0.32 7.76 -10.36
CA PHE A 108 0.23 8.31 -11.72
C PHE A 108 1.46 9.11 -12.15
N THR A 109 2.18 9.69 -11.19
CA THR A 109 3.27 10.63 -11.47
C THR A 109 4.64 10.00 -11.31
N TYR A 110 4.83 9.10 -10.34
CA TYR A 110 6.15 8.53 -10.04
C TYR A 110 6.28 7.07 -10.47
N PHE A 111 5.25 6.26 -10.25
CA PHE A 111 5.23 4.84 -10.57
C PHE A 111 3.99 4.44 -11.39
N PRO A 112 3.71 5.08 -12.53
CA PRO A 112 2.65 4.60 -13.42
C PRO A 112 2.97 3.18 -13.92
N THR A 113 1.96 2.43 -14.36
CA THR A 113 2.09 1.02 -14.78
C THR A 113 3.20 0.76 -15.80
N TRP A 114 3.41 1.67 -16.76
CA TRP A 114 4.49 1.59 -17.76
C TRP A 114 5.90 1.93 -17.21
N ARG A 115 5.98 2.46 -15.99
CA ARG A 115 7.21 2.77 -15.24
C ARG A 115 7.03 2.38 -13.77
N TYR A 116 6.67 1.13 -13.55
CA TYR A 116 6.32 0.62 -12.22
C TYR A 116 7.50 0.65 -11.24
N VAL A 117 8.73 0.59 -11.74
CA VAL A 117 9.95 0.59 -10.93
C VAL A 117 10.96 1.66 -11.37
N THR A 118 11.80 2.07 -10.43
CA THR A 118 12.91 3.00 -10.66
C THR A 118 14.17 2.50 -9.98
N SER A 119 15.33 2.99 -10.41
CA SER A 119 16.63 2.61 -9.83
C SER A 119 17.07 3.55 -8.69
N GLY A 120 17.99 3.07 -7.86
CA GLY A 120 18.62 3.85 -6.80
C GLY A 120 17.86 3.84 -5.47
N ALA A 121 18.38 4.60 -4.50
CA ALA A 121 17.86 4.60 -3.13
C ALA A 121 16.43 5.16 -3.04
N PRO A 122 15.61 4.70 -2.06
CA PRO A 122 14.28 5.26 -1.78
C PRO A 122 14.25 6.79 -1.62
N ARG A 123 13.29 7.42 -2.30
CA ARG A 123 12.99 8.86 -2.38
C ARG A 123 11.50 9.01 -2.16
N ARG A 124 11.12 9.48 -0.98
CA ARG A 124 9.74 9.50 -0.51
C ARG A 124 9.08 10.82 -0.86
N LEU A 125 7.80 10.72 -1.18
CA LEU A 125 6.92 11.85 -1.37
C LEU A 125 6.48 12.35 0.01
N GLY A 126 6.79 13.61 0.31
CA GLY A 126 6.31 14.26 1.52
C GLY A 126 5.10 15.15 1.24
N ILE A 127 4.32 15.41 2.27
CA ILE A 127 3.35 16.50 2.28
C ILE A 127 4.13 17.80 2.55
N THR A 128 3.89 18.82 1.72
CA THR A 128 4.50 20.15 1.80
C THR A 128 3.44 21.22 2.05
N ALA A 129 3.88 22.41 2.47
CA ALA A 129 2.99 23.54 2.79
C ALA A 129 2.19 24.05 1.57
N ASP A 130 2.72 23.89 0.37
CA ASP A 130 2.05 24.21 -0.90
C ASP A 130 1.11 23.08 -1.39
N GLY A 131 1.01 21.96 -0.64
CA GLY A 131 0.16 20.82 -0.96
C GLY A 131 0.64 19.96 -2.14
N ALA A 132 1.74 20.32 -2.80
CA ALA A 132 2.25 19.61 -3.98
C ALA A 132 3.19 18.46 -3.61
N PRO A 133 2.91 17.20 -3.98
CA PRO A 133 3.78 16.08 -3.68
C PRO A 133 5.18 16.26 -4.30
N SER A 134 6.19 16.43 -3.45
CA SER A 134 7.59 16.59 -3.86
C SER A 134 8.45 15.49 -3.26
N LEU A 135 9.40 15.00 -4.07
CA LEU A 135 10.41 14.06 -3.60
C LEU A 135 11.35 14.75 -2.62
N ARG A 136 11.73 14.04 -1.56
CA ARG A 136 12.85 14.46 -0.72
C ARG A 136 14.16 13.97 -1.32
N GLU A 137 15.07 14.90 -1.62
CA GLU A 137 16.39 14.58 -2.16
C GLU A 137 17.40 14.21 -1.05
N SER A 138 17.28 14.82 0.12
CA SER A 138 18.21 14.56 1.23
C SER A 138 17.86 13.29 1.99
N LYS A 139 18.89 12.60 2.50
CA LYS A 139 18.73 11.40 3.37
C LYS A 139 17.85 11.70 4.59
N TRP A 140 18.07 12.86 5.22
CA TRP A 140 17.29 13.32 6.38
C TRP A 140 15.83 13.64 6.04
N GLY A 141 15.56 14.21 4.86
CA GLY A 141 14.19 14.42 4.38
C GLY A 141 13.45 13.09 4.23
N ASN A 142 14.10 12.10 3.63
CA ASN A 142 13.55 10.75 3.47
C ASN A 142 13.30 10.05 4.81
N ALA A 143 14.25 10.14 5.74
CA ALA A 143 14.11 9.58 7.08
C ALA A 143 12.91 10.18 7.84
N ARG A 144 12.70 11.50 7.74
CA ARG A 144 11.53 12.17 8.37
C ARG A 144 10.21 11.72 7.76
N VAL A 145 10.12 11.59 6.44
CA VAL A 145 8.88 11.09 5.79
C VAL A 145 8.62 9.64 6.19
N ARG A 146 9.66 8.80 6.26
CA ARG A 146 9.54 7.41 6.76
C ARG A 146 9.02 7.39 8.19
N LEU A 147 9.59 8.20 9.07
CA LEU A 147 9.17 8.30 10.46
C LEU A 147 7.73 8.79 10.57
N ALA A 148 7.33 9.81 9.80
CA ALA A 148 5.96 10.29 9.78
C ALA A 148 4.97 9.21 9.32
N HIS A 149 5.29 8.46 8.26
CA HIS A 149 4.47 7.36 7.77
C HIS A 149 4.35 6.23 8.81
N PHE A 150 5.46 5.85 9.43
CA PHE A 150 5.47 4.86 10.51
C PHE A 150 4.64 5.33 11.71
N SER A 151 4.86 6.55 12.19
CA SER A 151 4.15 7.14 13.32
C SER A 151 2.65 7.28 13.05
N TRP A 152 2.25 7.55 11.80
CA TRP A 152 0.84 7.58 11.41
C TRP A 152 0.16 6.21 11.63
N TYR A 153 0.78 5.12 11.16
CA TYR A 153 0.25 3.78 11.42
C TYR A 153 0.29 3.39 12.90
N MET A 154 1.34 3.78 13.64
CA MET A 154 1.39 3.56 15.08
C MET A 154 0.28 4.32 15.81
N ALA A 155 -0.06 5.55 15.40
CA ALA A 155 -1.15 6.30 15.99
C ALA A 155 -2.53 5.65 15.73
N ILE A 156 -2.77 5.19 14.50
CA ILE A 156 -3.98 4.42 14.17
C ILE A 156 -4.02 3.13 15.00
N GLY A 157 -2.92 2.38 15.04
CA GLY A 157 -2.81 1.14 15.83
C GLY A 157 -3.01 1.38 17.32
N ALA A 158 -2.48 2.47 17.86
CA ALA A 158 -2.65 2.83 19.27
C ALA A 158 -4.13 3.04 19.63
N VAL A 159 -4.85 3.81 18.82
CA VAL A 159 -6.26 4.12 19.05
C VAL A 159 -7.17 2.93 18.78
N ALA A 160 -6.96 2.24 17.64
CA ALA A 160 -7.87 1.19 17.18
C ALA A 160 -7.57 -0.19 17.78
N ILE A 161 -6.34 -0.45 18.25
CA ILE A 161 -5.90 -1.77 18.70
C ILE A 161 -5.30 -1.71 20.11
N TRP A 162 -4.29 -0.88 20.38
CA TRP A 162 -3.50 -0.98 21.61
C TRP A 162 -4.28 -0.57 22.86
N ILE A 163 -4.97 0.58 22.80
CA ILE A 163 -5.79 1.07 23.91
C ILE A 163 -6.93 0.08 24.20
N PRO A 164 -7.74 -0.36 23.21
CA PRO A 164 -8.74 -1.41 23.44
C PRO A 164 -8.15 -2.70 23.99
N ALA A 165 -7.03 -3.19 23.44
CA ALA A 165 -6.36 -4.40 23.92
C ALA A 165 -5.97 -4.29 25.39
N TRP A 166 -5.43 -3.15 25.81
CA TRP A 166 -5.09 -2.89 27.21
C TRP A 166 -6.34 -2.85 28.10
N LEU A 167 -7.34 -2.06 27.72
CA LEU A 167 -8.56 -1.89 28.51
C LEU A 167 -9.36 -3.19 28.68
N LEU A 168 -9.35 -4.06 27.66
CA LEU A 168 -10.12 -5.30 27.67
C LEU A 168 -9.40 -6.47 28.36
N THR A 169 -8.05 -6.47 28.40
CA THR A 169 -7.28 -7.60 28.94
C THR A 169 -6.54 -7.28 30.24
N GLY A 170 -6.11 -6.04 30.45
CA GLY A 170 -5.17 -5.66 31.51
C GLY A 170 -3.79 -6.35 31.42
N SER A 171 -3.53 -7.14 30.37
CA SER A 171 -2.35 -7.99 30.25
C SER A 171 -1.19 -7.24 29.60
N ARG A 172 -0.11 -7.03 30.37
CA ARG A 172 1.13 -6.41 29.87
C ARG A 172 1.76 -7.25 28.77
N ALA A 173 1.76 -8.58 28.93
CA ALA A 173 2.35 -9.50 27.95
C ALA A 173 1.58 -9.46 26.62
N PHE A 174 0.25 -9.45 26.68
CA PHE A 174 -0.59 -9.29 25.49
C PHE A 174 -0.33 -7.96 24.79
N LEU A 175 -0.30 -6.86 25.54
CA LEU A 175 -0.02 -5.53 24.99
C LEU A 175 1.38 -5.44 24.35
N VAL A 176 2.40 -6.04 24.96
CA VAL A 176 3.74 -6.11 24.36
C VAL A 176 3.71 -6.86 23.03
N GLY A 177 3.02 -8.00 22.96
CA GLY A 177 2.84 -8.74 21.70
C GLY A 177 2.17 -7.90 20.62
N VAL A 178 1.12 -7.16 20.98
CA VAL A 178 0.42 -6.21 20.09
C VAL A 178 1.34 -5.11 19.58
N ILE A 179 2.07 -4.43 20.47
CA ILE A 179 2.94 -3.29 20.11
C ILE A 179 4.10 -3.76 19.22
N VAL A 180 4.77 -4.85 19.60
CA VAL A 180 5.90 -5.41 18.85
C VAL A 180 5.46 -5.85 17.47
N SER A 181 4.36 -6.60 17.38
CA SER A 181 3.81 -7.05 16.09
C SER A 181 3.38 -5.87 15.21
N SER A 182 2.74 -4.85 15.79
CA SER A 182 2.37 -3.61 15.07
C SER A 182 3.60 -2.93 14.48
N ALA A 183 4.65 -2.72 15.27
CA ALA A 183 5.88 -2.08 14.83
C ALA A 183 6.58 -2.88 13.71
N ILE A 184 6.62 -4.22 13.82
CA ILE A 184 7.17 -5.10 12.79
C ILE A 184 6.36 -4.99 11.50
N VAL A 185 5.04 -5.15 11.57
CA VAL A 185 4.14 -5.10 10.40
C VAL A 185 4.21 -3.74 9.70
N SER A 186 4.16 -2.63 10.43
CA SER A 186 4.27 -1.30 9.83
C SER A 186 5.64 -1.04 9.21
N ASN A 187 6.73 -1.53 9.80
CA ASN A 187 8.05 -1.40 9.19
C ASN A 187 8.19 -2.29 7.94
N LEU A 188 7.64 -3.51 7.97
CA LEU A 188 7.59 -4.39 6.80
C LEU A 188 6.79 -3.76 5.67
N PHE A 189 5.65 -3.11 5.95
CA PHE A 189 4.83 -2.44 4.94
C PHE A 189 5.68 -1.43 4.16
N ILE A 190 6.38 -0.56 4.88
CA ILE A 190 7.23 0.48 4.29
C ILE A 190 8.39 -0.14 3.50
N ALA A 191 9.05 -1.16 4.06
CA ALA A 191 10.23 -1.76 3.46
C ALA A 191 9.89 -2.58 2.20
N VAL A 192 8.83 -3.37 2.23
CA VAL A 192 8.36 -4.15 1.07
C VAL A 192 7.89 -3.22 -0.05
N HIS A 193 7.17 -2.15 0.28
CA HIS A 193 6.71 -1.17 -0.72
C HIS A 193 7.88 -0.46 -1.42
N ASP A 194 8.90 -0.08 -0.66
CA ASP A 194 10.15 0.44 -1.24
C ASP A 194 10.83 -0.56 -2.16
N THR A 195 10.86 -1.82 -1.74
CA THR A 195 11.53 -2.90 -2.46
C THR A 195 10.85 -3.20 -3.79
N ILE A 196 9.52 -3.23 -3.80
CA ILE A 196 8.72 -3.43 -5.01
C ILE A 196 9.02 -2.35 -6.05
N HIS A 197 8.95 -1.08 -5.66
CA HIS A 197 9.16 0.05 -6.58
C HIS A 197 10.63 0.37 -6.86
N ARG A 198 11.56 -0.18 -6.06
CA ARG A 198 13.01 -0.02 -6.18
C ARG A 198 13.71 -1.34 -5.88
N PRO A 199 13.71 -2.25 -6.86
CA PRO A 199 14.44 -3.51 -6.76
C PRO A 199 15.91 -3.27 -6.40
N GLY A 200 16.48 -4.17 -5.60
CA GLY A 200 17.81 -4.10 -5.02
C GLY A 200 17.90 -3.34 -3.69
N SER A 201 16.84 -2.65 -3.24
CA SER A 201 16.91 -1.84 -2.01
C SER A 201 16.96 -2.66 -0.72
N HIS A 202 16.30 -3.82 -0.69
CA HIS A 202 16.34 -4.75 0.45
C HIS A 202 16.41 -6.21 -0.03
N ARG A 203 17.63 -6.69 -0.33
CA ARG A 203 17.85 -8.05 -0.87
C ARG A 203 17.26 -9.18 -0.03
N VAL A 204 17.25 -9.02 1.30
CA VAL A 204 16.66 -10.02 2.22
C VAL A 204 15.15 -10.14 2.02
N ILE A 205 14.46 -9.02 1.76
CA ILE A 205 13.02 -9.01 1.48
C ILE A 205 12.73 -9.66 0.12
N GLU A 206 13.51 -9.32 -0.91
CA GLU A 206 13.34 -9.88 -2.26
C GLU A 206 13.57 -11.39 -2.33
N ALA A 207 14.43 -11.91 -1.45
CA ALA A 207 14.72 -13.33 -1.35
C ALA A 207 13.59 -14.14 -0.70
N GLN A 208 12.59 -13.49 -0.10
CA GLN A 208 11.50 -14.20 0.57
C GLN A 208 10.51 -14.80 -0.43
N PRO A 209 9.98 -16.01 -0.19
CA PRO A 209 9.10 -16.70 -1.14
C PRO A 209 7.78 -15.96 -1.39
N TRP A 210 7.28 -15.22 -0.39
CA TRP A 210 6.05 -14.44 -0.48
C TRP A 210 6.22 -13.12 -1.26
N TYR A 211 7.46 -12.66 -1.50
CA TYR A 211 7.69 -11.36 -2.13
C TYR A 211 7.10 -11.28 -3.54
N ARG A 212 7.25 -12.33 -4.34
CA ARG A 212 6.70 -12.39 -5.71
C ARG A 212 5.18 -12.26 -5.75
N PHE A 213 4.51 -12.82 -4.74
CA PHE A 213 3.06 -12.68 -4.60
C PHE A 213 2.70 -11.21 -4.33
N LEU A 214 3.35 -10.56 -3.37
CA LEU A 214 3.06 -9.15 -3.03
C LEU A 214 3.41 -8.18 -4.16
N ASP A 215 4.47 -8.45 -4.92
CA ASP A 215 4.85 -7.69 -6.11
C ASP A 215 3.77 -7.74 -7.20
N ARG A 216 3.27 -8.94 -7.53
CA ARG A 216 2.15 -9.10 -8.47
C ARG A 216 0.86 -8.50 -7.93
N HIS A 217 0.55 -8.74 -6.65
CA HIS A 217 -0.62 -8.21 -5.96
C HIS A 217 -0.66 -6.68 -6.04
N HIS A 218 0.46 -6.02 -5.74
CA HIS A 218 0.59 -4.56 -5.80
C HIS A 218 0.61 -4.03 -7.24
N TYR A 219 1.15 -4.77 -8.22
CA TYR A 219 1.08 -4.34 -9.61
C TYR A 219 -0.36 -4.34 -10.14
N ILE A 220 -1.14 -5.37 -9.81
CA ILE A 220 -2.58 -5.40 -10.13
C ILE A 220 -3.29 -4.20 -9.50
N HIS A 221 -2.93 -3.86 -8.25
CA HIS A 221 -3.45 -2.66 -7.61
C HIS A 221 -3.09 -1.36 -8.37
N HIS A 222 -1.92 -1.26 -8.99
CA HIS A 222 -1.55 -0.11 -9.84
C HIS A 222 -2.33 -0.06 -11.16
N VAL A 223 -2.86 -1.19 -11.63
CA VAL A 223 -3.72 -1.27 -12.82
C VAL A 223 -5.18 -0.93 -12.44
N ASP A 224 -5.67 -1.50 -11.35
CA ASP A 224 -7.02 -1.31 -10.83
C ASP A 224 -6.96 -0.88 -9.36
N LEU A 225 -7.12 0.43 -9.12
CA LEU A 225 -7.03 1.03 -7.78
C LEU A 225 -8.14 0.53 -6.83
N GLY A 226 -9.18 -0.13 -7.34
CA GLY A 226 -10.27 -0.71 -6.54
C GLY A 226 -10.00 -2.11 -6.03
N ALA A 227 -8.97 -2.77 -6.55
CA ALA A 227 -8.55 -4.11 -6.17
C ALA A 227 -7.32 -4.07 -5.27
N ASN A 228 -7.09 -5.14 -4.51
CA ASN A 228 -5.84 -5.40 -3.80
C ASN A 228 -5.43 -4.24 -2.86
N LEU A 229 -6.39 -3.77 -2.06
CA LEU A 229 -6.26 -2.61 -1.17
C LEU A 229 -5.46 -2.95 0.11
N ASN A 230 -5.32 -4.20 0.50
CA ASN A 230 -4.27 -4.59 1.44
C ASN A 230 -2.95 -4.73 0.70
N PHE A 231 -1.86 -4.29 1.31
CA PHE A 231 -0.54 -4.38 0.72
C PHE A 231 0.24 -5.60 1.21
N LEU A 232 0.29 -5.85 2.53
CA LEU A 232 1.09 -6.96 3.08
C LEU A 232 0.34 -8.28 3.23
N LEU A 233 -0.85 -8.23 3.83
CA LEU A 233 -1.66 -9.42 4.11
C LEU A 233 -3.05 -9.19 3.54
N PRO A 234 -3.42 -9.85 2.42
CA PRO A 234 -4.67 -9.62 1.71
C PRO A 234 -5.88 -10.31 2.36
N LEU A 235 -5.93 -10.31 3.70
CA LEU A 235 -7.02 -10.92 4.45
C LEU A 235 -8.34 -10.18 4.22
N ALA A 236 -8.34 -8.85 4.35
CA ALA A 236 -9.54 -8.05 4.11
C ALA A 236 -9.88 -8.01 2.61
N ASP A 237 -8.91 -7.94 1.70
CA ASP A 237 -9.19 -8.09 0.27
C ASP A 237 -9.91 -9.41 -0.05
N TRP A 238 -9.46 -10.52 0.53
CA TRP A 238 -10.07 -11.83 0.34
C TRP A 238 -11.49 -11.86 0.92
N ILE A 239 -11.67 -11.41 2.17
CA ILE A 239 -12.96 -11.44 2.85
C ILE A 239 -13.95 -10.47 2.19
N PHE A 240 -13.53 -9.26 1.82
CA PHE A 240 -14.38 -8.20 1.25
C PHE A 240 -14.58 -8.33 -0.26
N GLY A 241 -13.82 -9.18 -0.94
CA GLY A 241 -14.01 -9.46 -2.36
C GLY A 241 -13.32 -8.48 -3.29
N THR A 242 -12.20 -7.92 -2.85
CA THR A 242 -11.34 -7.02 -3.65
C THR A 242 -10.00 -7.68 -4.00
N LEU A 243 -9.77 -8.93 -3.58
CA LEU A 243 -8.60 -9.71 -3.97
C LEU A 243 -8.69 -10.12 -5.44
N ARG A 244 -7.69 -9.72 -6.23
CA ARG A 244 -7.45 -10.16 -7.60
C ARG A 244 -6.04 -10.73 -7.71
N THR A 245 -5.92 -11.90 -8.30
CA THR A 245 -4.63 -12.57 -8.51
C THR A 245 -4.10 -12.40 -9.92
N GLU A 246 -4.94 -12.00 -10.88
CA GLU A 246 -4.60 -11.90 -12.30
C GLU A 246 -5.20 -10.64 -12.96
N LEU A 247 -4.53 -10.18 -14.01
CA LEU A 247 -5.03 -9.15 -14.92
C LEU A 247 -5.87 -9.79 -16.04
N THR A 248 -6.84 -9.07 -16.57
CA THR A 248 -7.57 -9.48 -17.77
C THR A 248 -6.73 -9.27 -19.03
N THR A 249 -7.12 -9.89 -20.15
CA THR A 249 -6.45 -9.70 -21.44
C THR A 249 -6.45 -8.23 -21.87
N GLU A 250 -7.54 -7.51 -21.62
CA GLU A 250 -7.69 -6.09 -21.94
C GLU A 250 -6.79 -5.20 -21.09
N GLU A 251 -6.65 -5.52 -19.80
CA GLU A 251 -5.74 -4.83 -18.89
C GLU A 251 -4.28 -5.06 -19.28
N ILE A 252 -3.91 -6.30 -19.63
CA ILE A 252 -2.57 -6.62 -20.13
C ILE A 252 -2.29 -5.84 -21.43
N ALA A 253 -3.25 -5.79 -22.36
CA ALA A 253 -3.11 -5.03 -23.59
C ALA A 253 -2.93 -3.51 -23.35
N SER A 254 -3.53 -2.98 -22.27
CA SER A 254 -3.52 -1.55 -21.95
C SER A 254 -2.33 -1.12 -21.08
N HIS A 255 -1.89 -1.98 -20.16
CA HIS A 255 -0.92 -1.64 -19.12
C HIS A 255 0.38 -2.44 -19.20
N GLY A 256 0.40 -3.50 -20.01
CA GLY A 256 1.49 -4.47 -20.05
C GLY A 256 1.41 -5.50 -18.93
N THR A 257 2.41 -6.36 -18.90
CA THR A 257 2.64 -7.36 -17.86
C THR A 257 3.55 -6.80 -16.76
N LEU A 258 3.57 -7.47 -15.60
CA LEU A 258 4.52 -7.16 -14.52
C LEU A 258 5.97 -7.27 -14.99
N ASP A 259 6.29 -8.31 -15.76
CA ASP A 259 7.65 -8.55 -16.25
C ASP A 259 8.11 -7.41 -17.15
N GLU A 260 7.25 -6.93 -18.07
CA GLU A 260 7.53 -5.76 -18.89
C GLU A 260 7.69 -4.49 -18.05
N ALA A 261 6.84 -4.30 -17.05
CA ALA A 261 6.89 -3.14 -16.15
C ALA A 261 8.18 -3.11 -15.29
N LYS A 262 8.84 -4.25 -15.09
CA LYS A 262 10.09 -4.41 -14.32
C LYS A 262 11.33 -4.60 -15.17
N ALA A 263 11.20 -4.88 -16.46
CA ALA A 263 12.31 -5.22 -17.35
C ALA A 263 13.40 -4.14 -17.41
N THR A 264 13.05 -2.86 -17.27
CA THR A 264 14.02 -1.77 -17.28
C THR A 264 13.62 -0.69 -16.28
N PRO A 265 14.30 -0.59 -15.13
CA PRO A 265 14.06 0.51 -14.20
C PRO A 265 14.41 1.85 -14.86
N ILE A 266 13.39 2.65 -15.16
CA ILE A 266 13.58 3.93 -15.87
C ILE A 266 13.89 5.04 -14.85
N GLY A 267 15.09 5.61 -14.92
CA GLY A 267 15.51 6.78 -14.13
C GLY A 267 15.67 6.54 -12.61
N HIS A 268 15.98 7.61 -11.88
CA HIS A 268 16.29 7.60 -10.43
C HIS A 268 15.17 8.19 -9.57
N GLY A 269 13.95 7.70 -9.77
CA GLY A 269 12.80 8.09 -8.94
C GLY A 269 12.21 9.46 -9.23
N TYR A 270 12.69 10.20 -10.26
CA TYR A 270 12.09 11.46 -10.72
C TYR A 270 10.66 11.27 -11.25
N ARG A 271 9.92 12.36 -11.43
CA ARG A 271 8.61 12.37 -12.11
C ARG A 271 8.69 11.68 -13.47
N ALA A 272 7.73 10.81 -13.77
CA ALA A 272 7.63 10.11 -15.03
C ALA A 272 7.33 11.08 -16.19
N ARG A 273 8.13 11.00 -17.26
CA ARG A 273 7.92 11.72 -18.53
C ARG A 273 7.96 10.69 -19.65
N LYS A 274 6.95 10.66 -20.52
CA LYS A 274 6.85 9.68 -21.63
C LYS A 274 8.06 9.72 -22.56
N GLU A 275 8.63 10.91 -22.80
CA GLU A 275 9.81 11.10 -23.65
C GLU A 275 11.04 10.26 -23.21
N VAL A 276 11.18 9.99 -21.90
CA VAL A 276 12.28 9.16 -21.38
C VAL A 276 12.05 7.67 -21.67
N SER A 277 10.79 7.24 -21.82
CA SER A 277 10.42 5.86 -22.14
C SER A 277 10.78 5.49 -23.58
N ASP A 278 10.49 6.38 -24.53
CA ASP A 278 10.67 6.11 -25.96
C ASP A 278 12.16 6.08 -26.35
N ALA A 279 12.98 6.95 -25.73
CA ALA A 279 14.42 6.98 -25.94
C ALA A 279 15.15 5.72 -25.43
N THR A 280 14.61 5.06 -24.38
CA THR A 280 15.21 3.85 -23.80
C THR A 280 14.81 2.58 -24.57
N ARG A 281 13.67 2.60 -25.29
CA ARG A 281 13.22 1.47 -26.13
C ARG A 281 13.85 1.44 -27.52
N ALA A 282 14.45 2.55 -27.96
CA ALA A 282 15.06 2.71 -29.27
C ALA A 282 16.56 2.32 -29.32
N THR A 283 17.12 1.88 -28.20
CA THR A 283 18.53 1.46 -28.03
C THR A 283 18.59 -0.01 -27.65
#